data_AF-A0A7Z6RBA9-F1
#
_entry.id   AF-A0A7Z6RBA9-F1
#
_cell.length_a   1.000
_cell.length_b   1.000
_cell.length_c   1.000
_cell.angle_alpha   90.00
_cell.angle_beta   90.00
_cell.angle_gamma   90.00
#
_symmetry.space_group_name_H-M   'P 1'
#
loop_
_entity.id
_entity.type
_entity.pdbx_description
1 polymer ?
#
loop_
_entity_poly.entity_id
_entity_poly.type
_entity_poly.pdbx_seq_one_letter_code
_entity_poly.pdbx_strand_id
1 'polypeptide(L)' 'IEEQRLTALMITHNMEHAIAYGNRLVMLYHGKIVVDVKGEAKRNLTVAELMELFHKNSGQQLIDDALVLG' A
#
# COMPACT_ATOMS: atom_id res chain seq x y z
N ILE A 1 10.17 14.73 -10.67
CA ILE A 1 8.69 14.71 -10.61
C ILE A 1 8.18 15.85 -9.73
N GLU A 2 8.69 16.00 -8.49
CA GLU A 2 8.32 17.12 -7.59
C GLU A 2 8.61 18.51 -8.18
N GLU A 3 9.76 18.69 -8.85
CA GLU A 3 10.10 19.97 -9.51
C GLU A 3 9.11 20.40 -10.61
N GLN A 4 8.41 19.45 -11.24
CA GLN A 4 7.45 19.74 -12.31
C GLN A 4 5.99 19.63 -11.86
N ARG A 5 5.73 19.39 -10.56
CA ARG A 5 4.38 19.16 -9.98
C ARG A 5 3.55 18.14 -10.75
N LEU A 6 4.20 17.12 -11.31
CA LEU A 6 3.52 16.07 -12.04
C LEU A 6 2.91 15.06 -11.08
N THR A 7 1.69 14.63 -11.35
CA THR A 7 1.06 13.54 -10.60
C THR A 7 1.60 12.23 -11.12
N ALA A 8 2.36 11.50 -10.30
CA ALA A 8 2.83 10.16 -10.63
C ALA A 8 2.07 9.12 -9.80
N LEU A 9 1.66 8.05 -10.46
CA LEU A 9 1.07 6.88 -9.84
C LEU A 9 2.04 5.71 -10.02
N MET A 10 2.47 5.12 -8.90
CA MET A 10 3.28 3.90 -8.90
C MET A 10 2.42 2.75 -8.40
N ILE A 11 2.44 1.63 -9.12
CA ILE A 11 1.79 0.38 -8.70
C ILE A 11 2.92 -0.61 -8.39
N THR A 12 2.93 -1.12 -7.16
CA THR A 12 3.93 -2.09 -6.69
C THR A 12 3.26 -3.09 -5.75
N HIS A 13 3.75 -4.32 -5.75
CA HIS A 13 3.42 -5.32 -4.74
C HIS A 13 4.41 -5.28 -3.56
N ASN A 14 5.54 -4.58 -3.71
CA ASN A 14 6.51 -4.39 -2.64
C ASN A 14 6.04 -3.27 -1.71
N MET A 15 5.72 -3.63 -0.46
CA MET A 15 5.22 -2.72 0.56
C MET A 15 6.27 -1.72 1.05
N GLU A 16 7.55 -2.11 1.14
CA GLU A 16 8.64 -1.20 1.51
C GLU A 16 8.73 -0.06 0.49
N HIS A 17 8.64 -0.38 -0.80
CA HIS A 17 8.62 0.64 -1.85
C HIS A 17 7.36 1.51 -1.78
N ALA A 18 6.20 0.91 -1.49
CA ALA A 18 4.95 1.65 -1.37
C ALA A 18 4.99 2.67 -0.21
N ILE A 19 5.64 2.32 0.90
CA ILE A 19 5.83 3.20 2.06
C ILE A 19 6.97 4.20 1.82
N ALA A 20 8.05 3.81 1.14
CA ALA A 20 9.18 4.69 0.87
C ALA A 20 8.84 5.81 -0.13
N TYR A 21 8.07 5.52 -1.18
CA TYR A 21 7.84 6.44 -2.28
C TYR A 21 6.43 7.01 -2.31
N GLY A 22 6.31 8.31 -2.56
CA GLY A 22 5.02 9.01 -2.71
C GLY A 22 4.47 9.60 -1.42
N ASN A 23 3.44 10.43 -1.57
CA ASN A 23 2.77 11.18 -0.52
C ASN A 23 1.41 10.57 -0.10
N ARG A 24 0.95 9.54 -0.81
CA ARG A 24 -0.28 8.80 -0.54
C ARG A 24 -0.10 7.35 -0.94
N LEU A 25 -0.58 6.44 -0.10
CA LEU A 25 -0.63 5.01 -0.36
C LEU A 25 -2.10 4.59 -0.34
N VAL A 26 -2.51 3.90 -1.41
CA VAL A 26 -3.86 3.34 -1.54
C VAL A 26 -3.70 1.86 -1.85
N MET A 27 -4.29 1.00 -1.02
CA MET A 27 -4.40 -0.43 -1.31
C MET A 27 -5.81 -0.75 -1.75
N LEU A 28 -5.89 -1.47 -2.87
CA LEU A 28 -7.14 -2.02 -3.38
C LEU A 28 -7.16 -3.53 -3.15
N TYR A 29 -8.29 -4.04 -2.69
CA TYR A 29 -8.56 -5.46 -2.51
C TYR A 29 -10.00 -5.74 -2.96
N HIS A 30 -10.19 -6.73 -3.85
CA HIS A 30 -11.50 -7.08 -4.44
C HIS A 30 -12.31 -5.87 -4.97
N GLY A 31 -11.63 -4.92 -5.62
CA GLY A 31 -12.27 -3.70 -6.16
C GLY A 31 -12.72 -2.69 -5.11
N LYS A 32 -12.35 -2.87 -3.83
CA LYS A 32 -12.57 -1.92 -2.75
C LYS A 32 -11.25 -1.34 -2.27
N ILE A 33 -11.28 -0.08 -1.85
CA ILE A 33 -10.13 0.55 -1.19
C ILE A 33 -10.12 0.08 0.26
N VAL A 34 -9.12 -0.74 0.62
CA VAL A 34 -8.95 -1.28 1.98
C VAL A 34 -8.01 -0.44 2.82
N VAL A 35 -7.09 0.30 2.20
CA VAL A 35 -6.20 1.23 2.90
C VAL A 35 -6.07 2.49 2.06
N ASP A 36 -6.20 3.66 2.70
CA ASP A 36 -5.91 4.97 2.10
C ASP A 36 -5.23 5.85 3.15
N VAL A 37 -3.92 6.01 3.03
CA VAL A 37 -3.08 6.78 3.96
C VAL A 37 -2.36 7.88 3.20
N LYS A 38 -2.28 9.08 3.80
CA LYS A 38 -1.75 10.30 3.16
C LYS A 38 -0.79 11.02 4.09
N GLY A 39 0.17 11.72 3.50
CA GLY A 39 1.03 12.69 4.20
C GLY A 39 1.86 12.06 5.31
N GLU A 40 1.84 12.68 6.49
CA GLU A 40 2.62 12.24 7.66
C GLU A 40 2.18 10.89 8.21
N ALA A 41 0.89 10.55 8.12
CA ALA A 41 0.38 9.25 8.55
C ALA A 41 1.06 8.11 7.78
N LYS A 42 1.44 8.33 6.52
CA LYS A 42 2.19 7.38 5.70
C LYS A 42 3.68 7.33 6.07
N ARG A 43 4.26 8.44 6.53
CA ARG A 43 5.69 8.52 6.90
C ARG A 43 6.00 7.76 8.19
N ASN A 44 5.05 7.75 9.12
CA ASN A 44 5.18 7.00 10.37
C ASN A 44 4.69 5.55 10.23
N LEU A 45 4.18 5.17 9.06
CA LEU A 45 3.58 3.86 8.84
C LEU A 45 4.66 2.83 8.59
N THR A 46 4.64 1.75 9.36
CA THR A 46 5.54 0.62 9.18
C THR A 46 4.94 -0.46 8.28
N VAL A 47 5.78 -1.32 7.72
CA VAL A 47 5.31 -2.49 6.95
C VAL A 47 4.40 -3.37 7.82
N ALA A 48 4.75 -3.55 9.09
CA ALA A 48 3.95 -4.34 10.03
C ALA A 48 2.55 -3.76 10.24
N GLU A 49 2.43 -2.45 10.47
CA GLU A 49 1.13 -1.78 10.61
C GLU A 49 0.34 -1.79 9.30
N LEU A 50 1.00 -1.65 8.15
CA LEU A 50 0.33 -1.74 6.86
C LEU A 50 -0.28 -3.12 6.65
N MET A 51 0.46 -4.17 7.01
CA MET A 51 -0.01 -5.55 6.97
C MET A 51 -1.18 -5.77 7.94
N GLU A 52 -1.12 -5.23 9.15
CA GLU A 52 -2.21 -5.32 10.10
C GLU A 52 -3.47 -4.60 9.61
N LEU A 53 -3.33 -3.38 9.08
CA LEU A 53 -4.41 -2.62 8.46
C LEU A 53 -5.02 -3.36 7.28
N PHE A 54 -4.17 -3.96 6.44
CA PHE A 54 -4.60 -4.77 5.33
C PHE A 54 -5.43 -5.96 5.80
N HIS A 55 -4.95 -6.77 6.76
CA HIS A 55 -5.70 -7.89 7.34
C HIS A 55 -7.04 -7.48 7.93
N LYS A 56 -7.04 -6.37 8.70
CA LYS A 56 -8.23 -5.86 9.38
C LYS A 56 -9.30 -5.41 8.39
N ASN A 57 -8.89 -4.79 7.27
CA ASN A 57 -9.80 -4.20 6.30
C ASN A 57 -10.14 -5.12 5.12
N SER A 58 -9.28 -6.10 4.80
CA SER A 58 -9.53 -7.11 3.76
C SER A 58 -10.48 -8.20 4.23
N GLY A 59 -10.61 -8.40 5.56
CA GLY A 59 -11.44 -9.47 6.14
C GLY A 59 -10.94 -10.88 5.79
N GLN A 60 -9.77 -10.98 5.16
CA GLN A 60 -9.15 -12.21 4.69
C GLN A 60 -7.86 -12.40 5.50
N GLN A 61 -7.71 -13.53 6.20
CA GLN A 61 -6.38 -14.03 6.52
C GLN A 61 -5.63 -14.13 5.19
N LEU A 62 -4.42 -13.55 5.10
CA LEU A 62 -3.57 -13.67 3.93
C LEU A 62 -3.56 -15.13 3.48
N ILE A 63 -4.19 -15.39 2.34
CA ILE A 63 -3.78 -16.52 1.51
C ILE A 63 -2.46 -16.11 0.87
N ASP A 64 -1.41 -16.18 1.67
CA ASP A 64 -0.03 -15.85 1.32
C ASP A 64 0.58 -16.83 0.27
N ASP A 65 -0.22 -17.72 -0.32
CA ASP A 65 0.28 -18.84 -1.14
C ASP A 65 -0.11 -18.79 -2.64
N ALA A 66 -0.79 -17.73 -3.12
CA ALA A 66 -1.14 -17.64 -4.56
C ALA A 66 -0.07 -16.96 -5.44
N LEU A 67 1.00 -16.41 -4.85
CA LEU A 67 2.03 -15.64 -5.56
C LEU A 67 3.31 -16.43 -5.91
N VAL A 68 3.34 -17.76 -5.70
CA VAL A 68 4.54 -18.60 -5.96
C VAL A 68 4.53 -19.32 -7.33
N LEU A 69 3.59 -19.05 -8.23
CA LEU A 69 3.63 -19.65 -9.58
C LEU A 69 3.66 -18.59 -10.69
N GLY A 70 4.89 -18.15 -10.95
CA GLY A 70 5.37 -17.58 -12.21
C GLY A 70 6.83 -17.93 -12.39
#